data_AF-A0A443RS35-F1
#
_entry.id   AF-A0A443RS35-F1
#
_cell.length_a   1.000
_cell.length_b   1.000
_cell.length_c   1.000
_cell.angle_alpha   90.00
_cell.angle_beta   90.00
_cell.angle_gamma   90.00
#
_symmetry.space_group_name_H-M   'P 1'
#
loop_
_entity.id
_entity.type
_entity.pdbx_description
1 polymer ?
#
loop_
_entity_poly.entity_id
_entity_poly.type
_entity_poly.pdbx_seq_one_letter_code
_entity_poly.pdbx_strand_id
1 'polypeptide(L)'
;TFTAWCNSHLRKAGTQIENIEEDFRNGLKLMLLLEVISGETLPKPDKGKMRFHKIANVNKALDFIASKGVKLVSIGAEEIVDGNVKMTLGLIWTIILRFAIQDISVEEMTAKEGLLLWCQRKTAPYKNVNVQNFHMSWKDGLAFCALIHRHRPDLLDYGKLSKDHPLENLNLAFDIAEKHLNIPR
;
A
#
# COMPACT_ATOMS: atom_id res chain seq x y z
N THR A 1 -3.47 1.06 -7.48
CA THR A 1 -2.59 0.67 -6.35
C THR A 1 -2.58 1.65 -5.18
N PHE A 2 -2.08 2.89 -5.29
CA PHE A 2 -2.03 3.80 -4.11
C PHE A 2 -3.41 4.22 -3.60
N THR A 3 -4.30 4.69 -4.49
CA THR A 3 -5.69 5.01 -4.13
C THR A 3 -6.40 3.82 -3.49
N ALA A 4 -6.28 2.63 -4.10
CA ALA A 4 -6.86 1.39 -3.58
C ALA A 4 -6.28 1.01 -2.20
N TRP A 5 -4.97 1.16 -2.00
CA TRP A 5 -4.34 0.94 -0.70
C TRP A 5 -4.87 1.90 0.36
N CYS A 6 -4.92 3.21 0.07
CA CYS A 6 -5.53 4.19 0.98
C CYS A 6 -6.98 3.83 1.31
N ASN A 7 -7.79 3.47 0.30
CA ASN A 7 -9.19 3.08 0.49
C ASN A 7 -9.35 1.77 1.27
N SER A 8 -8.40 0.84 1.17
CA SER A 8 -8.40 -0.40 1.97
C SER A 8 -8.39 -0.13 3.48
N HIS A 9 -7.81 1.01 3.88
CA HIS A 9 -7.74 1.51 5.25
C HIS A 9 -8.88 2.50 5.55
N LEU A 10 -9.09 3.53 4.72
CA LEU A 10 -10.09 4.57 4.95
C LEU A 10 -11.52 4.04 5.03
N ARG A 11 -11.84 2.93 4.34
CA ARG A 11 -13.15 2.27 4.44
C ARG A 11 -13.48 1.82 5.86
N LYS A 12 -12.46 1.52 6.68
CA LYS A 12 -12.63 1.16 8.11
C LYS A 12 -13.11 2.35 8.95
N ALA A 13 -12.85 3.57 8.48
CA ALA A 13 -13.33 4.81 9.06
C ALA A 13 -14.53 5.40 8.30
N GLY A 14 -15.17 4.61 7.42
CA GLY A 14 -16.38 5.02 6.71
C GLY A 14 -16.17 6.09 5.63
N THR A 15 -14.95 6.21 5.08
CA THR A 15 -14.66 7.17 4.00
C THR A 15 -13.76 6.58 2.93
N GLN A 16 -13.59 7.30 1.82
CA GLN A 16 -12.72 6.93 0.71
C GLN A 16 -12.21 8.16 -0.03
N ILE A 17 -11.18 7.96 -0.85
CA ILE A 17 -10.69 8.90 -1.84
C ILE A 17 -11.02 8.40 -3.25
N GLU A 18 -11.31 9.34 -4.14
CA GLU A 18 -11.55 9.10 -5.56
C GLU A 18 -10.36 9.61 -6.37
N ASN A 19 -9.91 10.84 -6.09
CA ASN A 19 -8.76 11.45 -6.74
C ASN A 19 -7.67 11.75 -5.71
N ILE A 20 -6.61 10.95 -5.74
CA ILE A 20 -5.46 11.07 -4.83
C ILE A 20 -4.76 12.44 -4.89
N GLU A 21 -4.86 13.13 -6.02
CA GLU A 21 -4.24 14.45 -6.25
C GLU A 21 -5.02 15.58 -5.55
N GLU A 22 -6.33 15.37 -5.32
CA GLU A 22 -7.23 16.38 -4.78
C GLU A 22 -7.66 16.09 -3.35
N ASP A 23 -7.96 14.82 -3.05
CA ASP A 23 -8.61 14.42 -1.81
C ASP A 23 -7.74 14.57 -0.56
N PHE A 24 -6.41 14.60 -0.73
CA PHE A 24 -5.47 14.81 0.38
C PHE A 24 -5.10 16.27 0.60
N ARG A 25 -5.47 17.19 -0.29
CA ARG A 25 -5.04 18.60 -0.27
C ARG A 25 -5.49 19.38 0.97
N ASN A 26 -6.55 18.94 1.65
CA ASN A 26 -7.01 19.59 2.88
C ASN A 26 -6.41 18.99 4.17
N GLY A 27 -5.61 17.93 4.03
CA GLY A 27 -4.96 17.21 5.13
C GLY A 27 -5.87 16.30 5.96
N LEU A 28 -7.20 16.42 5.88
CA LEU A 28 -8.13 15.70 6.76
C LEU A 28 -8.10 14.19 6.53
N LYS A 29 -8.24 13.76 5.26
CA LYS A 29 -8.19 12.33 4.91
C LYS A 29 -6.79 11.74 5.09
N LEU A 30 -5.74 12.57 4.94
CA LEU A 30 -4.35 12.16 5.17
C LEU A 30 -4.09 11.89 6.66
N MET A 31 -4.53 12.79 7.54
CA MET A 31 -4.45 12.59 8.99
C MET A 31 -5.25 11.35 9.41
N LEU A 32 -6.49 11.21 8.94
CA LEU A 32 -7.32 10.05 9.25
C LEU A 32 -6.69 8.74 8.78
N LEU A 33 -6.08 8.73 7.58
CA LEU A 33 -5.34 7.58 7.08
C LEU A 33 -4.21 7.19 8.04
N LEU A 34 -3.44 8.16 8.53
CA LEU A 34 -2.35 7.94 9.50
C LEU A 34 -2.88 7.38 10.82
N GLU A 35 -3.99 7.90 11.34
CA GLU A 35 -4.62 7.36 12.55
C GLU A 35 -5.05 5.91 12.36
N VAL A 36 -5.71 5.59 11.23
CA VAL A 36 -6.21 4.24 10.94
C VAL A 36 -5.08 3.23 10.78
N ILE A 37 -3.96 3.58 10.13
CA ILE A 37 -2.85 2.64 9.90
C ILE A 37 -1.93 2.50 11.12
N SER A 38 -1.80 3.54 11.95
CA SER A 38 -0.95 3.51 13.14
C SER A 38 -1.68 3.04 14.40
N GLY A 39 -3.00 3.20 14.45
CA GLY A 39 -3.79 3.02 15.67
C GLY A 39 -3.62 4.14 16.70
N GLU A 40 -2.92 5.23 16.35
CA GLU A 40 -2.65 6.36 17.22
C GLU A 40 -3.48 7.58 16.83
N THR A 41 -3.81 8.44 17.80
CA THR A 41 -4.57 9.68 17.55
C THR A 41 -3.64 10.84 17.21
N LEU A 42 -3.97 11.60 16.17
CA LEU A 42 -3.26 12.80 15.77
C LEU A 42 -3.85 14.05 16.46
N PRO A 43 -3.14 15.19 16.49
CA PRO A 43 -3.70 16.45 16.97
C PRO A 43 -4.98 16.82 16.22
N LYS A 44 -5.94 17.46 16.90
CA LYS A 44 -7.24 17.80 16.30
C LYS A 44 -7.06 18.59 14.98
N PRO A 45 -7.74 18.19 13.89
CA PRO A 45 -7.64 18.90 12.62
C PRO A 45 -8.34 20.26 12.69
N ASP A 46 -7.82 21.20 11.92
CA ASP A 46 -8.47 22.47 11.63
C ASP A 46 -9.57 22.25 10.58
N LYS A 47 -10.77 22.77 10.86
CA LYS A 47 -11.95 22.61 10.00
C LYS A 47 -12.17 23.80 9.07
N GLY A 48 -11.35 24.84 9.18
CA GLY A 48 -11.46 26.02 8.34
C GLY A 48 -11.13 25.73 6.88
N LYS A 49 -11.72 26.50 5.97
CA LYS A 49 -11.63 26.26 4.52
C LYS A 49 -10.44 26.96 3.83
N MET A 50 -9.84 27.96 4.49
CA MET A 50 -8.72 28.72 3.96
C MET A 50 -7.44 27.87 3.79
N ARG A 51 -6.56 28.27 2.86
CA ARG A 51 -5.34 27.54 2.51
C ARG A 51 -4.43 27.27 3.71
N PHE A 52 -4.27 28.24 4.61
CA PHE A 52 -3.39 28.05 5.78
C PHE A 52 -3.91 26.99 6.76
N HIS A 53 -5.23 26.78 6.88
CA HIS A 53 -5.78 25.67 7.68
C HIS A 53 -5.43 24.31 7.07
N LYS A 54 -5.48 24.21 5.74
CA LYS A 54 -5.07 23.01 5.01
C LYS A 54 -3.58 22.71 5.22
N ILE A 55 -2.74 23.74 5.12
CA ILE A 55 -1.29 23.63 5.41
C ILE A 55 -1.07 23.17 6.85
N ALA A 56 -1.78 23.76 7.82
CA ALA A 56 -1.67 23.35 9.22
C ALA A 56 -2.05 21.87 9.43
N ASN A 57 -3.07 21.36 8.73
CA ASN A 57 -3.45 19.95 8.79
C ASN A 57 -2.40 19.03 8.15
N VAL A 58 -1.87 19.40 6.99
CA VAL A 58 -0.82 18.61 6.34
C VAL A 58 0.45 18.63 7.19
N ASN A 59 0.85 19.76 7.78
CA ASN A 59 1.99 19.83 8.69
C ASN A 59 1.82 18.89 9.90
N LYS A 60 0.63 18.84 10.54
CA LYS A 60 0.37 17.84 11.60
C LYS A 60 0.60 16.40 11.13
N ALA A 61 0.19 16.08 9.90
CA ALA A 61 0.43 14.77 9.31
C ALA A 61 1.93 14.51 9.04
N LEU A 62 2.65 15.49 8.48
CA LEU A 62 4.09 15.39 8.21
C LEU A 62 4.91 15.26 9.50
N ASP A 63 4.58 16.04 10.53
CA ASP A 63 5.21 15.95 11.86
C ASP A 63 5.00 14.57 12.48
N PHE A 64 3.77 14.04 12.38
CA PHE A 64 3.48 12.69 12.84
C PHE A 64 4.32 11.65 12.09
N ILE A 65 4.40 11.73 10.75
CA ILE A 65 5.22 10.83 9.94
C ILE A 65 6.70 10.91 10.34
N ALA A 66 7.23 12.13 10.51
CA ALA A 66 8.60 12.36 10.96
C ALA A 66 8.86 11.74 12.35
N SER A 67 7.90 11.85 13.27
CA SER A 67 7.98 11.23 14.60
C SER A 67 8.10 9.69 14.57
N LYS A 68 7.69 9.05 13.48
CA LYS A 68 7.84 7.59 13.26
C LYS A 68 9.19 7.20 12.65
N GLY A 69 10.15 8.11 12.61
CA GLY A 69 11.51 7.86 12.11
C GLY A 69 11.65 8.00 10.60
N VAL A 70 10.70 8.65 9.94
CA VAL A 70 10.74 8.89 8.49
C VAL A 70 11.44 10.20 8.18
N LYS A 71 12.40 10.18 7.25
CA LYS A 71 13.06 11.39 6.74
C LYS A 71 12.30 11.91 5.51
N LEU A 72 11.53 12.97 5.69
CA LEU A 72 10.79 13.65 4.62
C LEU A 72 11.72 14.58 3.84
N VAL A 73 12.50 14.01 2.91
CA VAL A 73 13.37 14.81 2.04
C VAL A 73 12.54 15.40 0.91
N SER A 74 12.57 16.73 0.80
CA SER A 74 11.91 17.52 -0.24
C SER A 74 10.37 17.56 -0.22
N ILE A 75 9.67 16.89 0.72
CA ILE A 75 8.20 16.94 0.81
C ILE A 75 7.77 18.00 1.84
N GLY A 76 7.21 19.12 1.37
CA GLY A 76 6.58 20.14 2.20
C GLY A 76 5.05 20.06 2.17
N ALA A 77 4.39 20.79 3.08
CA ALA A 77 2.93 20.80 3.18
C ALA A 77 2.29 21.59 2.04
N GLU A 78 2.94 22.65 1.59
CA GLU A 78 2.53 23.51 0.49
C GLU A 78 2.33 22.71 -0.79
N GLU A 79 3.27 21.82 -1.13
CA GLU A 79 3.21 20.99 -2.33
C GLU A 79 2.00 20.06 -2.32
N ILE A 80 1.65 19.51 -1.16
CA ILE A 80 0.47 18.64 -1.01
C ILE A 80 -0.81 19.46 -1.12
N VAL A 81 -0.88 20.62 -0.44
CA VAL A 81 -2.07 21.48 -0.45
C VAL A 81 -2.32 22.07 -1.84
N ASP A 82 -1.26 22.39 -2.58
CA ASP A 82 -1.34 22.96 -3.92
C ASP A 82 -1.54 21.90 -5.01
N GLY A 83 -1.57 20.60 -4.65
CA GLY A 83 -1.93 19.52 -5.56
C GLY A 83 -0.76 19.01 -6.42
N ASN A 84 0.48 19.09 -5.93
CA ASN A 84 1.62 18.51 -6.63
C ASN A 84 1.53 16.98 -6.58
N VAL A 85 1.12 16.40 -7.70
CA VAL A 85 0.91 14.96 -7.87
C VAL A 85 2.14 14.15 -7.50
N LYS A 86 3.32 14.55 -7.98
CA LYS A 86 4.58 13.81 -7.73
C LYS A 86 4.90 13.76 -6.24
N MET A 87 4.72 14.88 -5.55
CA MET A 87 4.99 14.97 -4.11
C MET A 87 3.93 14.21 -3.30
N THR A 88 2.68 14.24 -3.72
CA THR A 88 1.59 13.49 -3.10
C THR A 88 1.82 11.98 -3.23
N LEU A 89 2.15 11.48 -4.42
CA LEU A 89 2.47 10.07 -4.63
C LEU A 89 3.74 9.66 -3.87
N GLY A 90 4.75 10.54 -3.81
CA GLY A 90 5.98 10.31 -3.02
C GLY A 90 5.71 10.23 -1.52
N LEU A 91 4.81 11.05 -1.00
CA LEU A 91 4.37 11.01 0.40
C LEU A 91 3.62 9.71 0.71
N ILE A 92 2.64 9.34 -0.11
CA ILE A 92 1.88 8.09 0.09
C ILE A 92 2.79 6.87 -0.01
N TRP A 93 3.75 6.86 -0.95
CA TRP A 93 4.76 5.81 -1.03
C TRP A 93 5.59 5.71 0.25
N THR A 94 6.06 6.83 0.78
CA THR A 94 6.81 6.89 2.03
C THR A 94 6.00 6.33 3.21
N ILE A 95 4.70 6.65 3.28
CA ILE A 95 3.79 6.12 4.29
C ILE A 95 3.65 4.60 4.15
N ILE A 96 3.40 4.09 2.93
CA ILE A 96 3.30 2.65 2.67
C ILE A 96 4.58 1.94 3.12
N LEU A 97 5.74 2.46 2.71
CA LEU A 97 7.03 1.88 3.07
C LEU A 97 7.18 1.78 4.59
N ARG A 98 6.87 2.86 5.32
CA ARG A 98 7.04 2.91 6.77
C ARG A 98 6.08 1.98 7.52
N PHE A 99 4.80 1.98 7.16
CA PHE A 99 3.75 1.34 7.97
C PHE A 99 3.36 -0.06 7.49
N ALA A 100 3.61 -0.42 6.23
CA ALA A 100 3.25 -1.73 5.68
C ALA A 100 4.44 -2.64 5.41
N ILE A 101 5.64 -2.08 5.23
CA ILE A 101 6.81 -2.85 4.77
C ILE A 101 7.94 -2.84 5.79
N GLN A 102 8.27 -1.69 6.39
CA GLN A 102 9.50 -1.50 7.18
C GLN A 102 9.68 -2.51 8.31
N ASP A 103 8.59 -2.90 8.98
CA ASP A 103 8.62 -3.77 10.15
C ASP A 103 8.57 -5.27 9.79
N ILE A 104 8.57 -5.62 8.50
CA ILE A 104 8.68 -7.01 8.03
C ILE A 104 10.08 -7.53 8.35
N SER A 105 10.17 -8.69 9.00
CA SER A 105 11.43 -9.38 9.29
C SER A 105 11.27 -10.89 9.07
N VAL A 106 12.16 -11.47 8.27
CA VAL A 106 12.16 -12.89 7.91
C VAL A 106 13.61 -13.38 7.81
N GLU A 107 13.98 -14.37 8.63
CA GLU A 107 15.34 -14.97 8.63
C GLU A 107 16.44 -13.88 8.59
N GLU A 108 16.39 -12.94 9.53
CA GLU A 108 17.33 -11.80 9.68
C GLU A 108 17.25 -10.72 8.58
N MET A 109 16.56 -10.96 7.46
CA MET A 109 16.31 -9.95 6.43
C MET A 109 15.13 -9.07 6.81
N THR A 110 15.24 -7.76 6.56
CA THR A 110 14.24 -6.77 6.98
C THR A 110 13.57 -6.08 5.79
N ALA A 111 12.42 -5.47 6.05
CA ALA A 111 11.65 -4.66 5.12
C ALA A 111 11.46 -5.32 3.74
N LYS A 112 12.00 -4.68 2.69
CA LYS A 112 11.90 -5.14 1.31
C LYS A 112 12.58 -6.49 1.07
N GLU A 113 13.74 -6.70 1.68
CA GLU A 113 14.52 -7.93 1.51
C GLU A 113 13.86 -9.10 2.24
N GLY A 114 13.36 -8.84 3.46
CA GLY A 114 12.56 -9.81 4.21
C GLY A 114 11.28 -10.21 3.46
N LEU A 115 10.56 -9.25 2.87
CA LEU A 115 9.39 -9.54 2.04
C LEU A 115 9.74 -10.34 0.79
N LEU A 116 10.86 -10.03 0.12
CA LEU A 116 11.29 -10.75 -1.07
C LEU A 116 11.65 -12.20 -0.71
N LEU A 117 12.40 -12.40 0.37
CA LEU A 117 12.76 -13.71 0.88
C LEU A 117 11.52 -14.51 1.26
N TRP A 118 10.54 -13.88 1.92
CA TRP A 118 9.26 -14.51 2.23
C TRP A 118 8.57 -15.03 0.97
N CYS A 119 8.46 -14.19 -0.07
CA CYS A 119 7.86 -14.59 -1.33
C CYS A 119 8.59 -15.80 -1.92
N GLN A 120 9.92 -15.75 -1.99
CA GLN A 120 10.76 -16.85 -2.48
C GLN A 120 10.54 -18.15 -1.70
N ARG A 121 10.56 -18.10 -0.37
CA ARG A 121 10.34 -19.27 0.50
C ARG A 121 8.95 -19.87 0.29
N LYS A 122 7.92 -19.04 0.15
CA LYS A 122 6.54 -19.50 -0.03
C LYS A 122 6.30 -20.06 -1.43
N THR A 123 6.97 -19.53 -2.45
CA THR A 123 6.83 -20.00 -3.83
C THR A 123 7.84 -21.07 -4.23
N ALA A 124 8.83 -21.40 -3.40
CA ALA A 124 9.86 -22.40 -3.72
C ALA A 124 9.33 -23.77 -4.21
N PRO A 125 8.19 -24.30 -3.73
CA PRO A 125 7.63 -25.56 -4.25
C PRO A 125 7.05 -25.47 -5.68
N TYR A 126 6.83 -24.27 -6.22
CA TYR A 126 6.17 -24.05 -7.50
C TYR A 126 7.22 -23.90 -8.61
N LYS A 127 7.49 -24.99 -9.33
CA LYS A 127 8.57 -25.06 -10.35
C LYS A 127 8.48 -24.02 -11.46
N ASN A 128 7.28 -23.53 -11.76
CA ASN A 128 7.03 -22.51 -12.79
C ASN A 128 7.09 -21.07 -12.24
N VAL A 129 7.50 -20.86 -10.99
CA VAL A 129 7.60 -19.55 -10.36
C VAL A 129 9.02 -19.31 -9.88
N ASN A 130 9.59 -18.15 -10.25
CA ASN A 130 10.89 -17.72 -9.77
C ASN A 130 10.87 -16.23 -9.38
N VAL A 131 10.66 -15.97 -8.09
CA VAL A 131 10.59 -14.60 -7.56
C VAL A 131 12.00 -14.07 -7.30
N GLN A 132 12.42 -13.09 -8.08
CA GLN A 132 13.75 -12.47 -7.98
C GLN A 132 13.68 -10.96 -7.72
N ASN A 133 12.51 -10.35 -7.97
CA ASN A 133 12.27 -8.92 -7.80
C ASN A 133 10.78 -8.64 -7.66
N PHE A 134 10.40 -7.38 -7.42
CA PHE A 134 9.00 -6.92 -7.34
C PHE A 134 8.50 -6.30 -8.66
N HIS A 135 9.04 -6.71 -9.81
CA HIS A 135 8.62 -6.22 -11.12
C HIS A 135 8.39 -7.37 -12.12
N MET A 136 9.44 -7.86 -12.78
CA MET A 136 9.33 -8.82 -13.88
C MET A 136 8.89 -10.21 -13.39
N SER A 137 9.28 -10.61 -12.18
CA SER A 137 8.94 -11.92 -11.60
C SER A 137 7.44 -12.14 -11.34
N TRP A 138 6.62 -11.09 -11.44
CA TRP A 138 5.19 -11.12 -11.13
C TRP A 138 4.31 -10.93 -12.36
N LYS A 139 4.92 -10.67 -13.53
CA LYS A 139 4.23 -10.23 -14.74
C LYS A 139 3.32 -11.31 -15.34
N ASP A 140 3.65 -12.58 -15.12
CA ASP A 140 2.86 -13.72 -15.61
C ASP A 140 1.69 -14.11 -14.69
N GLY A 141 1.56 -13.44 -13.54
CA GLY A 141 0.51 -13.70 -12.53
C GLY A 141 0.71 -14.96 -11.70
N LEU A 142 1.63 -15.86 -12.06
CA LEU A 142 1.78 -17.16 -11.40
C LEU A 142 2.27 -17.02 -9.96
N ALA A 143 3.16 -16.06 -9.69
CA ALA A 143 3.63 -15.80 -8.33
C ALA A 143 2.49 -15.39 -7.38
N PHE A 144 1.52 -14.58 -7.84
CA PHE A 144 0.34 -14.22 -7.04
C PHE A 144 -0.54 -15.44 -6.77
N CYS A 145 -0.87 -16.22 -7.82
CA CYS A 145 -1.65 -17.44 -7.67
C CYS A 145 -0.96 -18.46 -6.76
N ALA A 146 0.35 -18.60 -6.84
CA ALA A 146 1.13 -19.54 -6.03
C ALA A 146 1.08 -19.15 -4.55
N LEU A 147 1.19 -17.85 -4.24
CA LEU A 147 1.07 -17.37 -2.86
C LEU A 147 -0.33 -17.59 -2.29
N ILE A 148 -1.38 -17.36 -3.07
CA ILE A 148 -2.76 -17.65 -2.65
C ILE A 148 -2.91 -19.16 -2.41
N HIS A 149 -2.57 -20.01 -3.38
CA HIS A 149 -2.68 -21.46 -3.27
C HIS A 149 -1.83 -22.02 -2.11
N ARG A 150 -0.66 -21.43 -1.82
CA ARG A 150 0.21 -21.88 -0.72
C ARG A 150 -0.44 -21.74 0.65
N HIS A 151 -1.29 -20.73 0.83
CA HIS A 151 -1.93 -20.42 2.11
C HIS A 151 -3.42 -20.80 2.16
N ARG A 152 -4.07 -20.84 1.00
CA ARG A 152 -5.49 -21.12 0.79
C ARG A 152 -5.68 -21.95 -0.49
N PRO A 153 -5.26 -23.23 -0.46
CA PRO A 153 -5.36 -24.11 -1.63
C PRO A 153 -6.82 -24.38 -2.05
N ASP A 154 -7.78 -24.14 -1.15
CA ASP A 154 -9.21 -24.23 -1.39
C ASP A 154 -9.76 -23.18 -2.37
N LEU A 155 -9.03 -22.06 -2.58
CA LEU A 155 -9.53 -20.93 -3.37
C LEU A 155 -9.20 -21.00 -4.86
N LEU A 156 -8.21 -21.79 -5.28
CA LEU A 156 -7.90 -21.95 -6.70
C LEU A 156 -7.19 -23.28 -7.00
N ASP A 157 -7.40 -23.78 -8.22
CA ASP A 157 -6.72 -24.96 -8.75
C ASP A 157 -5.48 -24.52 -9.53
N TYR A 158 -4.31 -24.54 -8.86
CA TYR A 158 -3.07 -24.04 -9.45
C TYR A 158 -2.61 -24.87 -10.66
N GLY A 159 -2.97 -26.15 -10.71
CA GLY A 159 -2.54 -27.06 -11.79
C GLY A 159 -3.09 -26.69 -13.17
N LYS A 160 -4.15 -25.88 -13.22
CA LYS A 160 -4.76 -25.39 -14.47
C LYS A 160 -4.12 -24.11 -15.02
N LEU A 161 -3.22 -23.48 -14.26
CA LEU A 161 -2.63 -22.21 -14.64
C LEU A 161 -1.45 -22.39 -15.60
N SER A 162 -1.35 -21.50 -16.58
CA SER A 162 -0.25 -21.47 -17.54
C SER A 162 0.37 -20.08 -17.63
N LYS A 163 1.70 -20.03 -17.79
CA LYS A 163 2.46 -18.80 -18.04
C LYS A 163 2.03 -18.06 -19.32
N ASP A 164 1.39 -18.77 -20.25
CA ASP A 164 0.98 -18.23 -21.55
C ASP A 164 -0.30 -17.35 -21.43
N HIS A 165 -0.96 -17.36 -20.28
CA HIS A 165 -2.21 -16.62 -20.01
C HIS A 165 -2.03 -15.60 -18.86
N PRO A 166 -1.09 -14.65 -18.97
CA PRO A 166 -0.69 -13.80 -17.85
C PRO A 166 -1.82 -12.91 -17.33
N LEU A 167 -2.64 -12.36 -18.23
CA LEU A 167 -3.77 -11.52 -17.85
C LEU A 167 -4.84 -12.29 -17.08
N GLU A 168 -5.12 -13.53 -17.50
CA GLU A 168 -6.09 -14.39 -16.82
C GLU A 168 -5.60 -14.76 -15.41
N ASN A 169 -4.33 -15.12 -15.27
CA ASN A 169 -3.73 -15.43 -13.97
C ASN A 169 -3.80 -14.22 -13.02
N LEU A 170 -3.44 -13.03 -13.50
CA LEU A 170 -3.50 -11.80 -12.71
C LEU A 170 -4.95 -11.48 -12.29
N ASN A 171 -5.89 -11.56 -13.23
CA ASN A 171 -7.30 -11.31 -12.96
C ASN A 171 -7.84 -12.27 -11.91
N LEU A 172 -7.56 -13.57 -12.07
CA LEU A 172 -7.97 -14.61 -11.13
C LEU A 172 -7.41 -14.35 -9.73
N ALA A 173 -6.12 -14.07 -9.61
CA ALA A 173 -5.48 -13.83 -8.32
C ALA A 173 -6.11 -12.63 -7.59
N PHE A 174 -6.31 -11.52 -8.30
CA PHE A 174 -6.87 -10.31 -7.69
C PHE A 174 -8.36 -10.44 -7.38
N ASP A 175 -9.14 -11.13 -8.22
CA ASP A 175 -10.55 -11.39 -7.94
C ASP A 175 -10.73 -12.28 -6.69
N ILE A 176 -9.89 -13.30 -6.55
CA ILE A 176 -9.90 -14.15 -5.35
C ILE A 176 -9.49 -13.35 -4.12
N ALA A 177 -8.43 -12.54 -4.23
CA ALA A 177 -7.94 -11.72 -3.13
C ALA A 177 -9.02 -10.73 -2.64
N GLU A 178 -9.75 -10.10 -3.55
CA GLU A 178 -10.84 -9.18 -3.21
C GLU A 178 -12.02 -9.91 -2.56
N LYS A 179 -12.52 -10.98 -3.20
CA LYS A 179 -13.73 -11.68 -2.76
C LYS A 179 -13.55 -12.47 -1.47
N HIS A 180 -12.38 -13.08 -1.26
CA HIS A 180 -12.16 -14.05 -0.19
C HIS A 180 -11.14 -13.63 0.86
N LEU A 181 -10.23 -12.70 0.54
CA LEU A 181 -9.15 -12.27 1.44
C LEU A 181 -9.28 -10.80 1.86
N ASN A 182 -10.31 -10.09 1.38
CA ASN A 182 -10.57 -8.67 1.67
C ASN A 182 -9.40 -7.74 1.27
N ILE A 183 -8.65 -8.11 0.23
CA ILE A 183 -7.55 -7.33 -0.35
C ILE A 183 -8.05 -6.69 -1.64
N PRO A 184 -8.21 -5.36 -1.70
CA PRO A 184 -8.69 -4.68 -2.90
C PRO A 184 -7.81 -4.91 -4.12
N ARG A 185 -8.44 -4.83 -5.29
CA ARG A 185 -7.79 -4.93 -6.60
C ARG A 185 -6.93 -3.70 -6.95
#